data_AF-A0A5N5PMC2-F1
#
_entry.id   AF-A0A5N5PMC2-F1
#
_cell.length_a   1.000
_cell.length_b   1.000
_cell.length_c   1.000
_cell.angle_alpha   90.00
_cell.angle_beta   90.00
_cell.angle_gamma   90.00
#
_symmetry.space_group_name_H-M   'P 1'
#
loop_
_entity.id
_entity.type
_entity.pdbx_description
1 polymer ?
#
loop_
_entity_poly.entity_id
_entity_poly.type
_entity_poly.pdbx_seq_one_letter_code
_entity_poly.pdbx_strand_id
1 'polypeptide(L)'
;MTASKPRPQMGDTFTVCSSLATRARSGTQEIESFLSGRADAPEHQEFQQLRSLASKLQHLGRDAGILESKLRRNEEQPVSPELQRTLSAGVTVCNDAAGTITKQLMRLGTDTPREAIGVPTVLLYESAAEVAGRFMAFMTRVLDFDSVEVQEAEIQSRDARTVLDAVTFACDDIARSSGILLDTDNTAPTDHDLSDEKPPGYAPYGDAPPPFQDRSVPSESKHGGGGGSGNNNSSSFLSSLASPFLAATAALRSKPEPLVNALCQAAATGNLSQIRSLVAEGANINGRDDNGQTPLIRAVHANQPASIQTLLDSGADISRTSSGYLGGGRPPLFHAIALQNAPLASLLLAHSADPNQQDSWGQRYFLSLVIMGDTPAEPYISLLLAHGADPSAADASGQSPVTLAIRRRKRKEDRDDVVRLLLRHGADVNARDTDGAPLLHLCLQRKRRGLALELLAEGADANARDVSGITVLETVVKSGDVELAKAALEKGADPNVVDFYGNHLLFSVLGDAEKSALVALLLEHGARGDVRDLYGVTALERALSPVIRRKGVLSSPAAGVGGGGENELRIAELLLRKGADANQRLIEVPGKPTVLAYARERGLADFAALAVRYGAAG
;
A
#
# COMPACT_ATOMS: atom_id res chain seq x y z
N MET A 1 -18.49 -39.84 -32.98
CA MET A 1 -18.85 -38.43 -33.19
C MET A 1 -18.36 -37.63 -32.00
N THR A 2 -17.10 -37.22 -32.01
CA THR A 2 -16.53 -36.31 -31.02
C THR A 2 -16.86 -34.89 -31.47
N ALA A 3 -17.66 -34.18 -30.67
CA ALA A 3 -18.04 -32.80 -30.94
C ALA A 3 -16.79 -31.92 -30.92
N SER A 4 -16.45 -31.33 -32.08
CA SER A 4 -15.40 -30.34 -32.23
C SER A 4 -15.77 -29.10 -31.41
N LYS A 5 -15.01 -28.79 -30.36
CA LYS A 5 -15.06 -27.48 -29.70
C LYS A 5 -14.73 -26.38 -30.74
N PRO A 6 -15.39 -25.22 -30.70
CA PRO A 6 -15.05 -24.11 -31.58
C PRO A 6 -13.67 -23.55 -31.18
N ARG A 7 -12.76 -23.40 -32.15
CA ARG A 7 -11.50 -22.68 -31.96
C ARG A 7 -11.81 -21.20 -31.68
N PRO A 8 -11.26 -20.56 -30.64
CA PRO A 8 -11.41 -19.12 -30.44
C PRO A 8 -10.69 -18.38 -31.58
N GLN A 9 -11.46 -17.67 -32.40
CA GLN A 9 -10.95 -16.92 -33.54
C GLN A 9 -10.04 -15.78 -33.04
N MET A 10 -8.78 -15.73 -33.50
CA MET A 10 -7.88 -14.56 -33.35
C MET A 10 -8.34 -13.32 -34.15
N GLY A 11 -9.57 -13.35 -34.67
CA GLY A 11 -10.07 -12.36 -35.60
C GLY A 11 -10.07 -10.94 -35.05
N ASP A 12 -10.39 -10.81 -33.77
CA ASP A 12 -10.47 -9.49 -33.13
C ASP A 12 -9.07 -8.88 -32.95
N THR A 13 -8.05 -9.68 -32.60
CA THR A 13 -6.71 -9.16 -32.28
C THR A 13 -6.00 -8.54 -33.49
N PHE A 14 -6.13 -9.11 -34.69
CA PHE A 14 -5.52 -8.50 -35.89
C PHE A 14 -6.18 -7.16 -36.25
N THR A 15 -7.50 -7.04 -36.06
CA THR A 15 -8.22 -5.78 -36.34
C THR A 15 -7.77 -4.68 -35.39
N VAL A 16 -7.53 -5.02 -34.12
CA VAL A 16 -7.01 -4.07 -33.12
C VAL A 16 -5.56 -3.68 -33.42
N CYS A 17 -4.70 -4.61 -33.87
CA CYS A 17 -3.34 -4.27 -34.35
C CYS A 17 -3.39 -3.29 -35.53
N SER A 18 -4.30 -3.50 -36.49
CA SER A 18 -4.47 -2.63 -37.66
C SER A 18 -4.98 -1.23 -37.27
N SER A 19 -5.94 -1.17 -36.33
CA SER A 19 -6.41 0.08 -35.72
C SER A 19 -5.27 0.82 -35.04
N LEU A 20 -4.47 0.13 -34.22
CA LEU A 20 -3.33 0.71 -33.52
C LEU A 20 -2.31 1.28 -34.51
N ALA A 21 -1.93 0.52 -35.54
CA ALA A 21 -1.00 0.98 -36.58
C ALA A 21 -1.53 2.22 -37.32
N THR A 22 -2.85 2.30 -37.53
CA THR A 22 -3.49 3.45 -38.16
C THR A 22 -3.53 4.68 -37.23
N ARG A 23 -3.86 4.50 -35.95
CA ARG A 23 -3.84 5.57 -34.93
C ARG A 23 -2.45 6.15 -34.73
N ALA A 24 -1.43 5.28 -34.68
CA ALA A 24 -0.04 5.70 -34.54
C ALA A 24 0.42 6.52 -35.76
N ARG A 25 0.11 6.09 -36.99
CA ARG A 25 0.39 6.87 -38.21
C ARG A 25 -0.35 8.21 -38.24
N SER A 26 -1.63 8.22 -37.84
CA SER A 26 -2.41 9.45 -37.75
C SER A 26 -1.80 10.42 -36.74
N GLY A 27 -1.40 9.93 -35.55
CA GLY A 27 -0.72 10.77 -34.55
C GLY A 27 0.61 11.35 -35.06
N THR A 28 1.41 10.57 -35.78
CA THR A 28 2.63 11.08 -36.44
C THR A 28 2.31 12.19 -37.44
N GLN A 29 1.26 12.02 -38.26
CA GLN A 29 0.85 13.03 -39.25
C GLN A 29 0.35 14.33 -38.61
N GLU A 30 -0.39 14.26 -37.49
CA GLU A 30 -0.81 15.45 -36.74
C GLU A 30 0.41 16.25 -36.26
N ILE A 31 1.43 15.57 -35.74
CA ILE A 31 2.66 16.22 -35.28
C ILE A 31 3.43 16.83 -36.47
N GLU A 32 3.58 16.09 -37.57
CA GLU A 32 4.28 16.59 -38.77
C GLU A 32 3.57 17.81 -39.38
N SER A 33 2.23 17.79 -39.45
CA SER A 33 1.41 18.91 -39.91
C SER A 33 1.51 20.12 -38.98
N PHE A 34 1.57 19.90 -37.67
CA PHE A 34 1.80 20.96 -36.69
C PHE A 34 3.18 21.60 -36.83
N LEU A 35 4.20 20.82 -37.19
CA LEU A 35 5.59 21.26 -37.32
C LEU A 35 5.93 21.83 -38.71
N SER A 36 5.18 21.50 -39.76
CA SER A 36 5.49 21.91 -41.14
C SER A 36 5.43 23.42 -41.37
N GLY A 37 4.61 24.14 -40.58
CA GLY A 37 4.55 25.61 -40.58
C GLY A 37 5.61 26.30 -39.71
N ARG A 38 6.49 25.54 -39.04
CA ARG A 38 7.43 26.02 -38.01
C ARG A 38 8.87 25.52 -38.25
N ALA A 39 9.24 25.32 -39.51
CA ALA A 39 10.55 24.78 -39.91
C ALA A 39 11.76 25.65 -39.47
N ASP A 40 11.51 26.93 -39.15
CA ASP A 40 12.56 27.93 -38.89
C ASP A 40 13.03 27.98 -37.42
N ALA A 41 12.46 27.17 -36.52
CA ALA A 41 12.79 27.17 -35.08
C ALA A 41 13.18 25.77 -34.53
N PRO A 42 14.31 25.19 -34.96
CA PRO A 42 14.74 23.82 -34.57
C PRO A 42 15.21 23.68 -33.11
N GLU A 43 15.49 24.79 -32.41
CA GLU A 43 16.14 24.79 -31.10
C GLU A 43 15.18 24.72 -29.89
N HIS A 44 13.86 24.75 -30.11
CA HIS A 44 12.90 24.72 -29.02
C HIS A 44 12.63 23.29 -28.52
N GLN A 45 12.72 23.11 -27.20
CA GLN A 45 12.60 21.84 -26.50
C GLN A 45 11.27 21.15 -26.80
N GLU A 46 10.16 21.89 -26.84
CA GLU A 46 8.81 21.39 -27.10
C GLU A 46 8.73 20.73 -28.48
N PHE A 47 9.31 21.37 -29.50
CA PHE A 47 9.32 20.85 -30.86
C PHE A 47 10.28 19.67 -31.03
N GLN A 48 11.39 19.65 -30.29
CA GLN A 48 12.29 18.48 -30.25
C GLN A 48 11.59 17.26 -29.62
N GLN A 49 10.86 17.45 -28.52
CA GLN A 49 10.10 16.36 -27.88
C GLN A 49 8.94 15.87 -28.76
N LEU A 50 8.23 16.78 -29.44
CA LEU A 50 7.20 16.37 -30.42
C LEU A 50 7.79 15.57 -31.59
N ARG A 51 8.96 15.96 -32.11
CA ARG A 51 9.67 15.16 -33.14
C ARG A 51 10.09 13.78 -32.62
N SER A 52 10.54 13.70 -31.35
CA SER A 52 10.85 12.40 -30.72
C SER A 52 9.60 11.52 -30.63
N LEU A 53 8.49 12.09 -30.13
CA LEU A 53 7.20 11.40 -30.05
C LEU A 53 6.71 10.92 -31.43
N ALA A 54 6.81 11.76 -32.46
CA ALA A 54 6.45 11.39 -33.83
C ALA A 54 7.23 10.17 -34.33
N SER A 55 8.54 10.13 -34.05
CA SER A 55 9.40 8.98 -34.34
C SER A 55 8.95 7.72 -33.58
N LYS A 56 8.70 7.82 -32.26
CA LYS A 56 8.23 6.67 -31.45
C LYS A 56 6.87 6.15 -31.91
N LEU A 57 5.94 7.02 -32.29
CA LEU A 57 4.65 6.63 -32.87
C LEU A 57 4.83 5.95 -34.24
N GLN A 58 5.75 6.42 -35.07
CA GLN A 58 6.06 5.77 -36.34
C GLN A 58 6.65 4.36 -36.12
N HIS A 59 7.53 4.20 -35.15
CA HIS A 59 8.06 2.91 -34.73
C HIS A 59 6.97 1.97 -34.20
N LEU A 60 6.11 2.45 -33.31
CA LEU A 60 4.96 1.70 -32.80
C LEU A 60 4.03 1.22 -33.92
N GLY A 61 3.72 2.10 -34.89
CA GLY A 61 2.90 1.75 -36.04
C GLY A 61 3.53 0.65 -36.91
N ARG A 62 4.87 0.67 -37.06
CA ARG A 62 5.61 -0.38 -37.76
C ARG A 62 5.55 -1.71 -37.00
N ASP A 63 5.80 -1.70 -35.69
CA ASP A 63 5.83 -2.90 -34.87
C ASP A 63 4.45 -3.56 -34.76
N ALA A 64 3.38 -2.75 -34.62
CA ALA A 64 2.00 -3.23 -34.68
C ALA A 64 1.66 -3.88 -36.03
N GLY A 65 2.14 -3.31 -37.15
CA GLY A 65 1.97 -3.90 -38.48
C GLY A 65 2.76 -5.20 -38.67
N ILE A 66 3.96 -5.30 -38.11
CA ILE A 66 4.75 -6.55 -38.12
C ILE A 66 3.99 -7.63 -37.36
N LEU A 67 3.50 -7.32 -36.16
CA LEU A 67 2.71 -8.25 -35.36
C LEU A 67 1.43 -8.70 -36.08
N GLU A 68 0.69 -7.75 -36.68
CA GLU A 68 -0.48 -8.06 -37.51
C GLU A 68 -0.14 -9.05 -38.63
N SER A 69 0.95 -8.78 -39.37
CA SER A 69 1.39 -9.64 -40.47
C SER A 69 1.79 -11.05 -40.01
N LYS A 70 2.30 -11.19 -38.78
CA LYS A 70 2.65 -12.49 -38.20
C LYS A 70 1.41 -13.24 -37.77
N LEU A 71 0.47 -12.58 -37.10
CA LEU A 71 -0.80 -13.18 -36.68
C LEU A 71 -1.60 -13.71 -37.87
N ARG A 72 -1.63 -12.97 -38.99
CA ARG A 72 -2.26 -13.42 -40.25
C ARG A 72 -1.57 -14.61 -40.90
N ARG A 73 -0.24 -14.73 -40.76
CA ARG A 73 0.54 -15.84 -41.31
C ARG A 73 0.49 -17.10 -40.45
N ASN A 74 0.32 -16.93 -39.14
CA ASN A 74 0.32 -18.02 -38.15
C ASN A 74 -1.10 -18.52 -37.79
N GLU A 75 -2.13 -18.22 -38.60
CA GLU A 75 -3.52 -18.71 -38.36
C GLU A 75 -3.61 -20.25 -38.25
N GLU A 76 -2.66 -20.97 -38.83
CA GLU A 76 -2.58 -22.44 -38.79
C GLU A 76 -1.65 -23.00 -37.69
N GLN A 77 -0.84 -22.15 -37.03
CA GLN A 77 0.07 -22.59 -35.96
C GLN A 77 -0.63 -22.60 -34.60
N PRO A 78 -0.32 -23.58 -33.72
CA PRO A 78 -0.88 -23.62 -32.38
C PRO A 78 -0.29 -22.49 -31.53
N VAL A 79 -1.14 -21.53 -31.14
CA VAL A 79 -0.79 -20.48 -30.19
C VAL A 79 -1.35 -20.82 -28.81
N SER A 80 -0.54 -20.64 -27.76
CA SER A 80 -0.97 -20.94 -26.40
C SER A 80 -2.16 -20.07 -25.96
N PRO A 81 -3.10 -20.62 -25.17
CA PRO A 81 -4.28 -19.88 -24.71
C PRO A 81 -3.92 -18.75 -23.73
N GLU A 82 -2.77 -18.84 -23.06
CA GLU A 82 -2.23 -17.76 -22.25
C GLU A 82 -1.66 -16.62 -23.13
N LEU A 83 -0.92 -16.96 -24.20
CA LEU A 83 -0.44 -15.99 -25.18
C LEU A 83 -1.58 -15.24 -25.85
N GLN A 84 -2.63 -15.94 -26.29
CA GLN A 84 -3.77 -15.33 -26.93
C GLN A 84 -4.48 -14.32 -26.02
N ARG A 85 -4.66 -14.64 -24.74
CA ARG A 85 -5.27 -13.72 -23.75
C ARG A 85 -4.39 -12.49 -23.49
N THR A 86 -3.12 -12.71 -23.21
CA THR A 86 -2.15 -11.64 -22.91
C THR A 86 -1.97 -10.71 -24.11
N LEU A 87 -1.91 -11.27 -25.31
CA LEU A 87 -1.82 -10.53 -26.57
C LEU A 87 -3.06 -9.66 -26.78
N SER A 88 -4.26 -10.25 -26.68
CA SER A 88 -5.50 -9.52 -26.88
C SER A 88 -5.68 -8.39 -25.87
N ALA A 89 -5.38 -8.64 -24.59
CA ALA A 89 -5.48 -7.62 -23.55
C ALA A 89 -4.47 -6.48 -23.77
N GLY A 90 -3.19 -6.81 -23.97
CA GLY A 90 -2.13 -5.81 -24.14
C GLY A 90 -2.30 -4.96 -25.40
N VAL A 91 -2.62 -5.57 -26.54
CA VAL A 91 -2.86 -4.84 -27.80
C VAL A 91 -4.06 -3.89 -27.68
N THR A 92 -5.11 -4.29 -26.96
CA THR A 92 -6.30 -3.43 -26.72
C THR A 92 -5.94 -2.20 -25.90
N VAL A 93 -5.22 -2.39 -24.80
CA VAL A 93 -4.77 -1.30 -23.93
C VAL A 93 -3.84 -0.34 -24.67
N CYS A 94 -2.90 -0.85 -25.47
CA CYS A 94 -2.05 -0.02 -26.33
C CYS A 94 -2.86 0.76 -27.39
N ASN A 95 -3.87 0.14 -27.99
CA ASN A 95 -4.74 0.79 -28.97
C ASN A 95 -5.54 1.94 -28.34
N ASP A 96 -6.04 1.77 -27.12
CA ASP A 96 -6.79 2.81 -26.39
C ASP A 96 -5.89 3.97 -25.95
N ALA A 97 -4.67 3.67 -25.47
CA ALA A 97 -3.66 4.68 -25.18
C ALA A 97 -3.28 5.48 -26.43
N ALA A 98 -3.00 4.81 -27.56
CA ALA A 98 -2.73 5.46 -28.84
C ALA A 98 -3.91 6.31 -29.30
N GLY A 99 -5.15 5.84 -29.12
CA GLY A 99 -6.35 6.62 -29.42
C GLY A 99 -6.47 7.89 -28.58
N THR A 100 -6.07 7.83 -27.30
CA THR A 100 -6.01 9.00 -26.42
C THR A 100 -4.92 9.96 -26.85
N ILE A 101 -3.72 9.48 -27.14
CA ILE A 101 -2.60 10.28 -27.63
C ILE A 101 -3.00 11.01 -28.92
N THR A 102 -3.52 10.30 -29.92
CA THR A 102 -3.95 10.90 -31.20
C THR A 102 -5.03 11.97 -30.99
N LYS A 103 -6.03 11.72 -30.13
CA LYS A 103 -7.06 12.73 -29.81
C LYS A 103 -6.46 13.99 -29.17
N GLN A 104 -5.45 13.83 -28.32
CA GLN A 104 -4.78 14.97 -27.69
C GLN A 104 -3.89 15.71 -28.69
N LEU A 105 -3.22 14.99 -29.59
CA LEU A 105 -2.44 15.59 -30.67
C LEU A 105 -3.32 16.40 -31.63
N MET A 106 -4.55 15.97 -31.93
CA MET A 106 -5.53 16.75 -32.71
C MET A 106 -5.92 18.09 -32.06
N ARG A 107 -5.65 18.29 -30.76
CA ARG A 107 -5.86 19.57 -30.07
C ARG A 107 -4.72 20.56 -30.33
N LEU A 108 -3.58 20.10 -30.85
CA LEU A 108 -2.51 20.96 -31.35
C LEU A 108 -2.96 21.52 -32.70
N GLY A 109 -3.69 22.63 -32.67
CA GLY A 109 -4.05 23.37 -33.88
C GLY A 109 -2.82 24.01 -34.53
N THR A 110 -2.92 24.40 -35.80
CA THR A 110 -1.82 25.08 -36.51
C THR A 110 -1.32 26.33 -35.78
N ASP A 111 -2.18 26.98 -34.99
CA ASP A 111 -1.89 28.23 -34.30
C ASP A 111 -1.57 28.07 -32.80
N THR A 112 -1.45 26.84 -32.26
CA THR A 112 -1.15 26.65 -30.84
C THR A 112 0.24 27.21 -30.49
N PRO A 113 0.36 28.11 -29.50
CA PRO A 113 1.66 28.66 -29.10
C PRO A 113 2.52 27.57 -28.44
N ARG A 114 3.84 27.66 -28.59
CA ARG A 114 4.77 26.65 -28.05
C ARG A 114 4.67 26.55 -26.52
N GLU A 115 4.44 27.68 -25.85
CA GLU A 115 4.36 27.79 -24.40
C GLU A 115 3.13 27.09 -23.83
N ALA A 116 2.13 26.79 -24.66
CA ALA A 116 0.95 26.02 -24.25
C ALA A 116 1.20 24.52 -24.30
N ILE A 117 2.35 24.03 -24.82
CA ILE A 117 2.63 22.60 -24.94
C ILE A 117 3.21 22.08 -23.64
N GLY A 118 2.51 21.15 -23.00
CA GLY A 118 2.97 20.49 -21.79
C GLY A 118 4.07 19.47 -22.08
N VAL A 119 5.33 19.89 -22.03
CA VAL A 119 6.51 19.01 -22.21
C VAL A 119 6.44 17.73 -21.34
N PRO A 120 6.03 17.78 -20.05
CA PRO A 120 5.89 16.56 -19.25
C PRO A 120 4.88 15.56 -19.82
N THR A 121 3.76 16.05 -20.39
CA THR A 121 2.76 15.20 -21.04
C THR A 121 3.28 14.62 -22.35
N VAL A 122 4.06 15.38 -23.12
CA VAL A 122 4.69 14.88 -24.36
C VAL A 122 5.69 13.75 -24.05
N LEU A 123 6.49 13.90 -23.00
CA LEU A 123 7.42 12.86 -22.53
C LEU A 123 6.68 11.61 -22.03
N LEU A 124 5.54 11.79 -21.37
CA LEU A 124 4.68 10.67 -20.98
C LEU A 124 4.16 9.90 -22.21
N TYR A 125 3.74 10.62 -23.25
CA TYR A 125 3.26 10.01 -24.50
C TYR A 125 4.39 9.28 -25.22
N GLU A 126 5.60 9.82 -25.18
CA GLU A 126 6.79 9.20 -25.76
C GLU A 126 7.11 7.87 -25.08
N SER A 127 7.14 7.88 -23.75
CA SER A 127 7.37 6.69 -22.93
C SER A 127 6.32 5.60 -23.21
N ALA A 128 5.04 5.97 -23.27
CA ALA A 128 3.96 5.03 -23.56
C ALA A 128 4.06 4.43 -24.98
N ALA A 129 4.38 5.25 -25.99
CA ALA A 129 4.57 4.77 -27.35
C ALA A 129 5.77 3.81 -27.46
N GLU A 130 6.86 4.10 -26.76
CA GLU A 130 8.05 3.24 -26.73
C GLU A 130 7.78 1.90 -26.03
N VAL A 131 7.13 1.92 -24.86
CA VAL A 131 6.81 0.72 -24.10
C VAL A 131 5.82 -0.17 -24.88
N ALA A 132 4.81 0.43 -25.52
CA ALA A 132 3.90 -0.27 -26.41
C ALA A 132 4.66 -0.94 -27.58
N GLY A 133 5.63 -0.25 -28.20
CA GLY A 133 6.46 -0.82 -29.26
C GLY A 133 7.29 -2.02 -28.78
N ARG A 134 7.92 -1.92 -27.61
CA ARG A 134 8.67 -3.03 -26.98
C ARG A 134 7.77 -4.25 -26.73
N PHE A 135 6.53 -4.03 -26.30
CA PHE A 135 5.56 -5.13 -26.13
C PHE A 135 5.19 -5.77 -27.46
N MET A 136 4.92 -4.99 -28.51
CA MET A 136 4.63 -5.55 -29.84
C MET A 136 5.80 -6.40 -30.35
N ALA A 137 7.04 -5.91 -30.17
CA ALA A 137 8.25 -6.66 -30.53
C ALA A 137 8.43 -7.93 -29.69
N PHE A 138 8.17 -7.85 -28.38
CA PHE A 138 8.22 -9.01 -27.48
C PHE A 138 7.22 -10.08 -27.90
N MET A 139 5.95 -9.72 -28.12
CA MET A 139 4.93 -10.67 -28.54
C MET A 139 5.21 -11.25 -29.93
N THR A 140 5.74 -10.43 -30.84
CA THR A 140 6.21 -10.85 -32.16
C THR A 140 7.32 -11.90 -32.07
N ARG A 141 8.21 -11.82 -31.07
CA ARG A 141 9.27 -12.80 -30.81
C ARG A 141 8.70 -14.08 -30.18
N VAL A 142 7.77 -13.97 -29.23
CA VAL A 142 7.16 -15.15 -28.60
C VAL A 142 6.36 -15.96 -29.63
N LEU A 143 5.72 -15.29 -30.60
CA LEU A 143 5.04 -15.94 -31.72
C LEU A 143 5.98 -16.66 -32.72
N ASP A 144 7.30 -16.48 -32.64
CA ASP A 144 8.26 -17.23 -33.47
C ASP A 144 8.56 -18.64 -32.94
N PHE A 145 8.13 -18.97 -31.72
CA PHE A 145 8.30 -20.32 -31.17
C PHE A 145 7.20 -21.25 -31.67
N ASP A 146 7.57 -22.37 -32.30
CA ASP A 146 6.61 -23.37 -32.80
C ASP A 146 6.00 -24.26 -31.70
N SER A 147 6.53 -24.22 -30.47
CA SER A 147 6.06 -25.01 -29.32
C SER A 147 5.24 -24.16 -28.36
N VAL A 148 4.03 -24.64 -28.03
CA VAL A 148 3.11 -24.03 -27.06
C VAL A 148 3.73 -23.94 -25.67
N GLU A 149 4.49 -24.95 -25.27
CA GLU A 149 5.16 -25.03 -23.96
C GLU A 149 6.26 -23.95 -23.83
N VAL A 150 7.00 -23.69 -24.91
CA VAL A 150 8.02 -22.63 -24.96
C VAL A 150 7.36 -21.25 -24.95
N GLN A 151 6.24 -21.08 -25.67
CA GLN A 151 5.47 -19.84 -25.64
C GLN A 151 4.97 -19.51 -24.23
N GLU A 152 4.42 -20.49 -23.49
CA GLU A 152 3.95 -20.30 -22.12
C GLU A 152 5.10 -20.01 -21.14
N ALA A 153 6.22 -20.74 -21.24
CA ALA A 153 7.39 -20.50 -20.41
C ALA A 153 7.97 -19.08 -20.61
N GLU A 154 8.01 -18.60 -21.86
CA GLU A 154 8.46 -17.25 -22.18
C GLU A 154 7.52 -16.17 -21.64
N ILE A 155 6.20 -16.38 -21.64
CA ILE A 155 5.23 -15.43 -21.06
C ILE A 155 5.27 -15.41 -19.53
N GLN A 156 5.62 -16.53 -18.91
CA GLN A 156 5.76 -16.62 -17.46
C GLN A 156 7.12 -16.11 -16.97
N SER A 157 8.04 -15.81 -17.90
CA SER A 157 9.37 -15.29 -17.59
C SER A 157 9.33 -13.94 -16.87
N ARG A 158 10.42 -13.63 -16.16
CA ARG A 158 10.59 -12.33 -15.50
C ARG A 158 10.60 -11.17 -16.49
N ASP A 159 11.12 -11.40 -17.69
CA ASP A 159 11.20 -10.40 -18.75
C ASP A 159 9.80 -10.07 -19.30
N ALA A 160 8.96 -11.09 -19.49
CA ALA A 160 7.56 -10.91 -19.89
C ALA A 160 6.77 -10.11 -18.86
N ARG A 161 6.88 -10.45 -17.57
CA ARG A 161 6.22 -9.69 -16.48
C ARG A 161 6.64 -8.23 -16.49
N THR A 162 7.94 -7.97 -16.66
CA THR A 162 8.47 -6.60 -16.72
C THR A 162 7.89 -5.81 -17.89
N VAL A 163 7.78 -6.42 -19.09
CA VAL A 163 7.20 -5.77 -20.28
C VAL A 163 5.69 -5.55 -20.12
N LEU A 164 4.97 -6.53 -19.55
CA LEU A 164 3.52 -6.46 -19.34
C LEU A 164 3.13 -5.43 -18.27
N ASP A 165 3.85 -5.39 -17.16
CA ASP A 165 3.66 -4.41 -16.10
C ASP A 165 3.97 -3.01 -16.62
N ALA A 166 5.06 -2.86 -17.39
CA ALA A 166 5.42 -1.59 -18.00
C ALA A 166 4.35 -1.08 -18.97
N VAL A 167 3.80 -1.93 -19.85
CA VAL A 167 2.70 -1.54 -20.76
C VAL A 167 1.46 -1.13 -20.00
N THR A 168 1.08 -1.92 -19.00
CA THR A 168 -0.13 -1.65 -18.21
C THR A 168 0.00 -0.31 -17.49
N PHE A 169 1.15 -0.10 -16.82
CA PHE A 169 1.44 1.15 -16.10
C PHE A 169 1.49 2.36 -17.03
N ALA A 170 2.24 2.27 -18.14
CA ALA A 170 2.40 3.38 -19.07
C ALA A 170 1.07 3.75 -19.75
N CYS A 171 0.23 2.78 -20.11
CA CYS A 171 -1.06 3.05 -20.73
C CYS A 171 -2.09 3.58 -19.70
N ASP A 172 -2.03 3.13 -18.45
CA ASP A 172 -2.83 3.69 -17.35
C ASP A 172 -2.48 5.16 -17.10
N ASP A 173 -1.20 5.53 -17.13
CA ASP A 173 -0.79 6.93 -16.96
C ASP A 173 -1.29 7.83 -18.10
N ILE A 174 -1.38 7.31 -19.33
CA ILE A 174 -2.01 8.03 -20.46
C ILE A 174 -3.49 8.29 -20.19
N ALA A 175 -4.21 7.32 -19.62
CA ALA A 175 -5.61 7.49 -19.25
C ALA A 175 -5.81 8.52 -18.11
N ARG A 176 -4.74 8.83 -17.35
CA ARG A 176 -4.72 9.78 -16.23
C ARG A 176 -4.14 11.15 -16.60
N SER A 177 -3.61 11.33 -17.81
CA SER A 177 -2.91 12.56 -18.18
C SER A 177 -3.85 13.77 -18.27
N SER A 178 -3.37 14.96 -17.90
CA SER A 178 -4.13 16.22 -17.93
C SER A 178 -4.32 16.80 -19.34
N GLY A 179 -3.89 16.09 -20.37
CA GLY A 179 -3.89 16.56 -21.76
C GLY A 179 -2.60 17.28 -22.15
N ILE A 180 -2.42 17.47 -23.46
CA ILE A 180 -1.15 17.96 -24.03
C ILE A 180 -0.97 19.48 -23.89
N LEU A 181 -2.04 20.21 -23.59
CA LEU A 181 -2.03 21.67 -23.43
C LEU A 181 -1.94 22.03 -21.95
N LEU A 182 -1.10 23.02 -21.60
CA LEU A 182 -1.02 23.60 -20.26
C LEU A 182 -2.26 24.48 -20.01
N ASP A 183 -2.90 24.32 -18.85
CA ASP A 183 -3.99 25.18 -18.41
C ASP A 183 -3.45 26.61 -18.20
N THR A 184 -3.97 27.59 -18.95
CA THR A 184 -3.48 28.99 -18.92
C THR A 184 -3.89 29.78 -17.68
N ASP A 185 -4.46 29.15 -16.65
CA ASP A 185 -4.89 29.81 -15.41
C ASP A 185 -4.09 29.33 -14.19
N ASN A 186 -2.76 29.52 -14.22
CA ASN A 186 -1.94 29.66 -13.02
C ASN A 186 -0.50 30.06 -13.37
N THR A 187 -0.29 31.35 -13.58
CA THR A 187 1.04 31.94 -13.42
C THR A 187 0.95 33.09 -12.43
N ALA A 188 1.24 32.79 -11.16
CA ALA A 188 1.71 33.82 -10.24
C ALA A 188 3.12 34.23 -10.71
N PRO A 189 3.41 35.52 -10.94
CA PRO A 189 4.75 35.94 -11.34
C PRO A 189 5.67 35.95 -10.12
N THR A 190 6.80 35.28 -10.25
CA THR A 190 7.96 35.37 -9.35
C THR A 190 8.61 36.76 -9.46
N ASP A 191 9.05 37.25 -8.30
CA ASP A 191 9.81 38.49 -8.09
C ASP A 191 10.87 38.76 -9.18
N HIS A 192 10.79 39.95 -9.78
CA HIS A 192 11.97 40.69 -10.20
C HIS A 192 11.74 42.17 -9.93
N ASP A 193 12.49 42.67 -8.95
CA ASP A 193 12.72 44.08 -8.65
C ASP A 193 13.54 44.69 -9.79
N LEU A 194 13.09 45.82 -10.35
CA LEU A 194 13.91 46.92 -10.90
C LEU A 194 12.99 48.08 -11.29
N SER A 195 13.36 49.24 -10.76
CA SER A 195 12.74 50.56 -10.80
C SER A 195 12.70 51.24 -12.19
N ASP A 196 11.81 52.23 -12.26
CA ASP A 196 11.69 53.30 -13.26
C ASP A 196 11.13 52.93 -14.64
N GLU A 197 9.81 53.15 -14.82
CA GLU A 197 9.30 53.97 -15.93
C GLU A 197 7.83 54.39 -15.73
N LYS A 198 7.53 55.62 -16.14
CA LYS A 198 6.31 56.40 -15.87
C LYS A 198 5.21 56.03 -16.88
N PRO A 199 3.92 55.90 -16.50
CA PRO A 199 2.88 55.48 -17.43
C PRO A 199 2.43 56.64 -18.34
N PRO A 200 2.13 56.40 -19.63
CA PRO A 200 1.44 57.38 -20.47
C PRO A 200 -0.07 57.36 -20.19
N GLY A 201 -0.65 58.56 -20.19
CA GLY A 201 -2.00 58.84 -19.72
C GLY A 201 -3.13 58.48 -20.68
N TYR A 202 -4.32 58.36 -20.12
CA TYR A 202 -5.59 58.28 -20.84
C TYR A 202 -6.62 59.23 -20.22
N ALA A 203 -7.38 59.90 -21.09
CA ALA A 203 -8.67 60.56 -20.84
C ALA A 203 -9.36 60.77 -22.20
N PRO A 204 -10.69 61.02 -22.31
CA PRO A 204 -11.83 60.71 -21.41
C PRO A 204 -13.15 60.29 -22.15
N TYR A 205 -14.23 60.11 -21.37
CA TYR A 205 -15.69 59.99 -21.70
C TYR A 205 -16.22 58.62 -22.18
N GLY A 206 -17.40 58.14 -21.77
CA GLY A 206 -18.47 58.71 -20.95
C GLY A 206 -19.68 57.76 -20.82
N ASP A 207 -20.57 58.15 -19.91
CA ASP A 207 -21.96 57.71 -19.66
C ASP A 207 -22.26 56.43 -18.84
N ALA A 208 -22.94 56.68 -17.71
CA ALA A 208 -23.71 55.75 -16.90
C ALA A 208 -25.22 55.93 -17.19
N PRO A 209 -26.06 54.90 -17.00
CA PRO A 209 -27.09 54.96 -15.93
C PRO A 209 -27.53 53.54 -15.42
N PRO A 210 -28.58 53.39 -14.58
CA PRO A 210 -28.82 53.94 -13.23
C PRO A 210 -29.11 52.83 -12.17
N PRO A 211 -29.32 53.15 -10.88
CA PRO A 211 -29.43 52.19 -9.77
C PRO A 211 -30.85 52.04 -9.19
N PHE A 212 -31.22 50.86 -8.69
CA PHE A 212 -32.36 50.61 -7.76
C PHE A 212 -32.18 49.21 -7.12
N GLN A 213 -32.58 48.87 -5.89
CA GLN A 213 -32.79 49.51 -4.60
C GLN A 213 -32.97 48.36 -3.58
N ASP A 214 -32.58 48.62 -2.34
CA ASP A 214 -32.54 47.69 -1.21
C ASP A 214 -33.95 47.38 -0.65
N ARG A 215 -34.18 46.14 -0.20
CA ARG A 215 -35.32 45.77 0.66
C ARG A 215 -34.86 44.82 1.77
N SER A 216 -34.82 45.43 2.94
CA SER A 216 -34.59 44.95 4.30
C SER A 216 -35.64 43.96 4.82
N VAL A 217 -35.20 42.97 5.63
CA VAL A 217 -35.82 42.51 6.91
C VAL A 217 -34.82 41.62 7.70
N PRO A 218 -34.97 41.41 9.04
CA PRO A 218 -33.93 41.78 10.01
C PRO A 218 -33.34 40.62 10.83
N SER A 219 -32.39 41.01 11.68
CA SER A 219 -31.49 40.27 12.56
C SER A 219 -32.08 39.78 13.90
N GLU A 220 -31.21 39.04 14.63
CA GLU A 220 -31.16 38.69 16.08
C GLU A 220 -31.56 37.23 16.41
N SER A 221 -30.83 36.44 17.22
CA SER A 221 -29.98 36.70 18.41
C SER A 221 -29.03 35.49 18.64
N LYS A 222 -27.71 35.67 18.83
CA LYS A 222 -26.90 35.79 20.09
C LYS A 222 -26.88 34.58 21.05
N HIS A 223 -25.74 33.87 21.10
CA HIS A 223 -24.84 33.55 22.26
C HIS A 223 -23.97 32.32 21.89
N GLY A 224 -22.66 32.21 22.11
CA GLY A 224 -21.66 33.07 22.73
C GLY A 224 -20.42 32.22 23.14
N GLY A 225 -19.22 32.62 22.68
CA GLY A 225 -17.87 32.28 23.21
C GLY A 225 -17.32 30.88 22.92
N GLY A 226 -16.06 30.65 22.52
CA GLY A 226 -14.91 31.52 22.32
C GLY A 226 -13.62 30.69 22.42
N GLY A 227 -12.70 30.86 21.45
CA GLY A 227 -11.26 30.64 21.62
C GLY A 227 -10.65 29.34 21.09
N GLY A 228 -9.69 29.46 20.16
CA GLY A 228 -8.62 28.47 19.98
C GLY A 228 -8.25 28.11 18.54
N SER A 229 -7.34 28.86 17.95
CA SER A 229 -6.75 28.71 16.62
C SER A 229 -6.02 27.36 16.40
N GLY A 230 -6.15 26.81 15.19
CA GLY A 230 -5.40 25.63 14.72
C GLY A 230 -5.80 25.17 13.32
N ASN A 231 -5.34 25.92 12.31
CA ASN A 231 -5.43 25.66 10.87
C ASN A 231 -5.33 24.18 10.43
N ASN A 232 -6.25 23.70 9.58
CA ASN A 232 -5.97 23.61 8.14
C ASN A 232 -7.20 23.16 7.31
N ASN A 233 -7.55 24.05 6.39
CA ASN A 233 -8.44 23.86 5.26
C ASN A 233 -7.84 22.89 4.23
N SER A 234 -8.64 21.93 3.75
CA SER A 234 -8.57 21.48 2.34
C SER A 234 -9.81 20.75 1.82
N SER A 235 -10.90 20.62 2.59
CA SER A 235 -12.11 19.91 2.15
C SER A 235 -13.27 20.80 1.66
N SER A 236 -13.17 22.13 1.78
CA SER A 236 -14.26 23.06 1.41
C SER A 236 -14.10 23.71 0.02
N PHE A 237 -12.91 23.68 -0.58
CA PHE A 237 -12.64 24.37 -1.85
C PHE A 237 -12.93 23.51 -3.10
N LEU A 238 -12.92 22.18 -2.99
CA LEU A 238 -13.12 21.27 -4.13
C LEU A 238 -14.60 20.96 -4.44
N SER A 239 -15.53 21.21 -3.52
CA SER A 239 -16.97 21.01 -3.77
C SER A 239 -17.56 22.10 -4.69
N SER A 240 -16.99 23.31 -4.69
CA SER A 240 -17.48 24.45 -5.47
C SER A 240 -16.99 24.43 -6.93
N LEU A 241 -15.88 23.75 -7.22
CA LEU A 241 -15.32 23.60 -8.57
C LEU A 241 -15.70 22.28 -9.28
N ALA A 242 -16.20 21.28 -8.53
CA ALA A 242 -16.68 20.03 -9.12
C ALA A 242 -17.93 20.25 -9.99
N SER A 243 -18.81 21.18 -9.61
CA SER A 243 -20.11 21.41 -10.26
C SER A 243 -20.01 22.06 -11.66
N PRO A 244 -19.17 23.10 -11.88
CA PRO A 244 -18.96 23.69 -13.21
C PRO A 244 -18.23 22.74 -14.17
N PHE A 245 -17.27 21.96 -13.66
CA PHE A 245 -16.49 21.01 -14.47
C PHE A 245 -17.32 19.77 -14.87
N LEU A 246 -18.21 19.28 -13.99
CA LEU A 246 -19.21 18.26 -14.35
C LEU A 246 -20.16 18.77 -15.44
N ALA A 247 -20.58 20.04 -15.36
CA ALA A 247 -21.47 20.66 -16.34
C ALA A 247 -20.78 20.83 -17.72
N ALA A 248 -19.50 21.22 -17.74
CA ALA A 248 -18.73 21.38 -18.98
C ALA A 248 -18.42 20.05 -19.69
N THR A 249 -18.34 18.94 -18.94
CA THR A 249 -18.04 17.60 -19.48
C THR A 249 -19.29 16.75 -19.72
N ALA A 250 -20.49 17.22 -19.35
CA ALA A 250 -21.76 16.52 -19.51
C ALA A 250 -22.11 16.21 -20.99
N ALA A 251 -21.64 17.03 -21.93
CA ALA A 251 -21.84 16.81 -23.37
C ALA A 251 -20.97 15.69 -23.97
N LEU A 252 -19.96 15.21 -23.23
CA LEU A 252 -18.99 14.20 -23.67
C LEU A 252 -19.27 12.79 -23.10
N ARG A 253 -20.26 12.65 -22.20
CA ARG A 253 -20.71 11.36 -21.68
C ARG A 253 -21.79 10.76 -22.59
N SER A 254 -21.81 9.44 -22.75
CA SER A 254 -22.97 8.75 -23.29
C SER A 254 -24.16 9.09 -22.40
N LYS A 255 -25.20 9.72 -22.96
CA LYS A 255 -26.34 10.18 -22.17
C LYS A 255 -26.97 8.98 -21.47
N PRO A 256 -27.18 9.02 -20.14
CA PRO A 256 -27.91 7.97 -19.46
C PRO A 256 -29.33 7.89 -20.01
N GLU A 257 -29.92 6.70 -19.98
CA GLU A 257 -31.30 6.52 -20.43
C GLU A 257 -32.22 7.50 -19.67
N PRO A 258 -33.12 8.23 -20.34
CA PRO A 258 -33.88 9.32 -19.73
C PRO A 258 -34.71 8.86 -18.51
N LEU A 259 -35.14 7.60 -18.49
CA LEU A 259 -35.86 7.01 -17.37
C LEU A 259 -34.97 6.73 -16.14
N VAL A 260 -33.66 6.53 -16.31
CA VAL A 260 -32.71 6.30 -15.21
C VAL A 260 -32.56 7.56 -14.36
N ASN A 261 -32.43 8.72 -14.99
CA ASN A 261 -32.36 10.00 -14.27
C ASN A 261 -33.64 10.26 -13.46
N ALA A 262 -34.81 10.00 -14.06
CA ALA A 262 -36.10 10.10 -13.37
C ALA A 262 -36.20 9.12 -12.19
N LEU A 263 -35.72 7.88 -12.37
CA LEU A 263 -35.72 6.87 -11.33
C LEU A 263 -34.77 7.23 -10.18
N CYS A 264 -33.58 7.75 -10.49
CA CYS A 264 -32.63 8.29 -9.51
C CYS A 264 -33.23 9.46 -8.70
N GLN A 265 -33.98 10.35 -9.35
CA GLN A 265 -34.65 11.46 -8.67
C GLN A 265 -35.80 10.97 -7.77
N ALA A 266 -36.60 10.01 -8.25
CA ALA A 266 -37.66 9.40 -7.44
C ALA A 266 -37.08 8.67 -6.21
N ALA A 267 -35.97 7.96 -6.40
CA ALA A 267 -35.22 7.29 -5.33
C ALA A 267 -34.72 8.29 -4.26
N ALA A 268 -34.12 9.40 -4.70
CA ALA A 268 -33.59 10.44 -3.83
C ALA A 268 -34.69 11.20 -3.06
N THR A 269 -35.87 11.38 -3.65
CA THR A 269 -37.00 12.10 -3.02
C THR A 269 -37.87 11.23 -2.13
N GLY A 270 -37.67 9.91 -2.11
CA GLY A 270 -38.53 9.00 -1.34
C GLY A 270 -39.85 8.65 -2.02
N ASN A 271 -40.04 8.97 -3.31
CA ASN A 271 -41.31 8.78 -3.99
C ASN A 271 -41.50 7.33 -4.45
N LEU A 272 -41.96 6.46 -3.54
CA LEU A 272 -42.10 5.02 -3.77
C LEU A 272 -43.04 4.68 -4.94
N SER A 273 -44.12 5.43 -5.12
CA SER A 273 -45.07 5.24 -6.22
C SER A 273 -44.41 5.46 -7.58
N GLN A 274 -43.59 6.51 -7.68
CA GLN A 274 -42.87 6.82 -8.91
C GLN A 274 -41.74 5.82 -9.19
N ILE A 275 -41.04 5.35 -8.15
CA ILE A 275 -40.06 4.25 -8.29
C ILE A 275 -40.73 3.02 -8.91
N ARG A 276 -41.88 2.58 -8.36
CA ARG A 276 -42.61 1.40 -8.86
C ARG A 276 -43.12 1.59 -10.29
N SER A 277 -43.66 2.77 -10.63
CA SER A 277 -44.13 3.07 -11.99
C SER A 277 -42.99 3.03 -13.01
N LEU A 278 -41.88 3.70 -12.71
CA LEU A 278 -40.73 3.78 -13.63
C LEU A 278 -40.09 2.41 -13.85
N VAL A 279 -39.96 1.59 -12.80
CA VAL A 279 -39.47 0.21 -12.95
C VAL A 279 -40.44 -0.63 -13.80
N ALA A 280 -41.76 -0.49 -13.61
CA ALA A 280 -42.77 -1.18 -14.41
C ALA A 280 -42.77 -0.74 -15.89
N GLU A 281 -42.43 0.52 -16.17
CA GLU A 281 -42.24 1.07 -17.52
C GLU A 281 -40.92 0.62 -18.18
N GLY A 282 -40.09 -0.17 -17.49
CA GLY A 282 -38.85 -0.72 -18.01
C GLY A 282 -37.62 0.17 -17.80
N ALA A 283 -37.67 1.14 -16.87
CA ALA A 283 -36.48 1.89 -16.48
C ALA A 283 -35.38 0.95 -15.99
N ASN A 284 -34.14 1.14 -16.46
CA ASN A 284 -33.01 0.35 -16.02
C ASN A 284 -32.69 0.64 -14.53
N ILE A 285 -33.14 -0.26 -13.64
CA ILE A 285 -32.98 -0.13 -12.19
C ILE A 285 -31.52 -0.07 -11.72
N ASN A 286 -30.59 -0.58 -12.54
CA ASN A 286 -29.14 -0.60 -12.29
C ASN A 286 -28.38 0.42 -13.16
N GLY A 287 -29.11 1.24 -13.92
CA GLY A 287 -28.56 2.33 -14.71
C GLY A 287 -27.87 3.36 -13.82
N ARG A 288 -26.93 4.11 -14.38
CA ARG A 288 -26.25 5.21 -13.70
C ARG A 288 -26.77 6.54 -14.23
N ASP A 289 -27.02 7.49 -13.34
CA ASP A 289 -27.39 8.85 -13.72
C ASP A 289 -26.18 9.65 -14.25
N ASP A 290 -26.41 10.93 -14.57
CA ASP A 290 -25.37 11.85 -15.06
C ASP A 290 -24.18 11.99 -14.09
N ASN A 291 -24.38 11.71 -12.79
CA ASN A 291 -23.34 11.73 -11.76
C ASN A 291 -22.69 10.36 -11.56
N GLY A 292 -23.04 9.36 -12.38
CA GLY A 292 -22.53 8.01 -12.28
C GLY A 292 -23.13 7.19 -11.14
N GLN A 293 -24.22 7.64 -10.51
CA GLN A 293 -24.84 6.96 -9.36
C GLN A 293 -26.01 6.10 -9.81
N THR A 294 -26.16 4.92 -9.19
CA THR A 294 -27.37 4.11 -9.38
C THR A 294 -28.54 4.67 -8.56
N PRO A 295 -29.80 4.34 -8.90
CA PRO A 295 -30.96 4.72 -8.06
C PRO A 295 -30.79 4.29 -6.61
N LEU A 296 -30.23 3.10 -6.37
CA LEU A 296 -29.96 2.57 -5.05
C LEU A 296 -28.94 3.44 -4.28
N ILE A 297 -27.84 3.82 -4.92
CA ILE A 297 -26.83 4.69 -4.29
C ILE A 297 -27.39 6.10 -4.05
N ARG A 298 -28.24 6.63 -4.94
CA ARG A 298 -28.94 7.90 -4.72
C ARG A 298 -29.86 7.86 -3.50
N ALA A 299 -30.60 6.77 -3.32
CA ALA A 299 -31.42 6.58 -2.12
C ALA A 299 -30.57 6.52 -0.84
N VAL A 300 -29.37 5.93 -0.90
CA VAL A 300 -28.39 5.92 0.22
C VAL A 300 -27.93 7.35 0.54
N HIS A 301 -27.48 8.13 -0.45
CA HIS A 301 -27.05 9.51 -0.23
C HIS A 301 -28.16 10.42 0.31
N ALA A 302 -29.40 10.20 -0.12
CA ALA A 302 -30.57 10.94 0.34
C ALA A 302 -31.17 10.42 1.65
N ASN A 303 -30.55 9.39 2.26
CA ASN A 303 -31.01 8.74 3.49
C ASN A 303 -32.48 8.27 3.43
N GLN A 304 -32.84 7.56 2.36
CA GLN A 304 -34.21 7.08 2.10
C GLN A 304 -34.32 5.55 2.28
N PRO A 305 -34.49 5.02 3.51
CA PRO A 305 -34.52 3.58 3.76
C PRO A 305 -35.67 2.87 3.04
N ALA A 306 -36.86 3.49 2.95
CA ALA A 306 -38.00 2.91 2.23
C ALA A 306 -37.77 2.81 0.71
N SER A 307 -37.06 3.79 0.13
CA SER A 307 -36.63 3.72 -1.28
C SER A 307 -35.61 2.62 -1.49
N ILE A 308 -34.61 2.50 -0.59
CA ILE A 308 -33.60 1.44 -0.65
C ILE A 308 -34.28 0.07 -0.66
N GLN A 309 -35.19 -0.16 0.30
CA GLN A 309 -35.92 -1.43 0.40
C GLN A 309 -36.77 -1.69 -0.84
N THR A 310 -37.53 -0.69 -1.31
CA THR A 310 -38.36 -0.82 -2.52
C THR A 310 -37.52 -1.14 -3.77
N LEU A 311 -36.35 -0.51 -3.93
CA LEU A 311 -35.45 -0.77 -5.06
C LEU A 311 -34.85 -2.18 -5.00
N LEU A 312 -34.44 -2.63 -3.81
CA LEU A 312 -33.93 -3.99 -3.60
C LEU A 312 -35.01 -5.04 -3.85
N ASP A 313 -36.23 -4.83 -3.34
CA ASP A 313 -37.39 -5.69 -3.60
C ASP A 313 -37.76 -5.73 -5.09
N SER A 314 -37.43 -4.66 -5.83
CA SER A 314 -37.64 -4.56 -7.28
C SER A 314 -36.47 -5.11 -8.11
N GLY A 315 -35.46 -5.72 -7.48
CA GLY A 315 -34.33 -6.36 -8.17
C GLY A 315 -33.12 -5.46 -8.45
N ALA A 316 -32.97 -4.35 -7.73
CA ALA A 316 -31.74 -3.56 -7.80
C ALA A 316 -30.53 -4.40 -7.35
N ASP A 317 -29.46 -4.36 -8.12
CA ASP A 317 -28.21 -5.06 -7.83
C ASP A 317 -27.46 -4.31 -6.72
N ILE A 318 -27.43 -4.92 -5.53
CA ILE A 318 -26.79 -4.37 -4.34
C ILE A 318 -25.25 -4.27 -4.46
N SER A 319 -24.65 -5.00 -5.39
CA SER A 319 -23.21 -4.95 -5.67
C SER A 319 -22.84 -3.85 -6.65
N ARG A 320 -23.82 -3.24 -7.34
CA ARG A 320 -23.55 -2.33 -8.44
C ARG A 320 -22.93 -1.02 -7.94
N THR A 321 -21.71 -0.75 -8.39
CA THR A 321 -20.93 0.40 -7.93
C THR A 321 -21.34 1.70 -8.63
N SER A 322 -21.03 2.84 -8.01
CA SER A 322 -21.03 4.14 -8.69
C SER A 322 -19.96 4.22 -9.78
N SER A 323 -20.03 5.20 -10.66
CA SER A 323 -18.90 5.58 -11.52
C SER A 323 -17.88 6.33 -10.66
N GLY A 324 -16.67 5.79 -10.53
CA GLY A 324 -15.56 6.50 -9.88
C GLY A 324 -14.75 7.29 -10.90
N TYR A 325 -14.14 8.40 -10.48
CA TYR A 325 -12.96 8.91 -11.18
C TYR A 325 -11.86 7.84 -11.04
N LEU A 326 -11.13 7.56 -12.13
CA LEU A 326 -10.03 6.58 -12.17
C LEU A 326 -10.45 5.10 -12.05
N GLY A 327 -11.71 4.73 -12.30
CA GLY A 327 -12.14 3.31 -12.35
C GLY A 327 -12.61 2.71 -11.03
N GLY A 328 -12.43 3.40 -9.91
CA GLY A 328 -12.79 2.91 -8.57
C GLY A 328 -14.18 3.33 -8.12
N GLY A 329 -15.23 2.73 -8.67
CA GLY A 329 -16.59 2.88 -8.14
C GLY A 329 -16.68 2.43 -6.67
N ARG A 330 -17.73 2.79 -5.93
CA ARG A 330 -18.02 2.21 -4.60
C ARG A 330 -19.40 1.56 -4.56
N PRO A 331 -19.59 0.42 -3.86
CA PRO A 331 -20.90 -0.19 -3.68
C PRO A 331 -21.78 0.63 -2.73
N PRO A 332 -23.11 0.47 -2.77
CA PRO A 332 -24.05 1.09 -1.85
C PRO A 332 -23.65 0.99 -0.38
N LEU A 333 -23.17 -0.18 0.06
CA LEU A 333 -22.75 -0.42 1.44
C LEU A 333 -21.63 0.54 1.88
N PHE A 334 -20.59 0.70 1.05
CA PHE A 334 -19.46 1.55 1.38
C PHE A 334 -19.75 3.04 1.18
N HIS A 335 -20.80 3.41 0.46
CA HIS A 335 -21.36 4.77 0.50
C HIS A 335 -22.05 5.04 1.84
N ALA A 336 -22.87 4.12 2.35
CA ALA A 336 -23.50 4.28 3.67
C ALA A 336 -22.46 4.41 4.81
N ILE A 337 -21.38 3.63 4.75
CA ILE A 337 -20.26 3.72 5.69
C ILE A 337 -19.52 5.06 5.56
N ALA A 338 -19.24 5.52 4.33
CA ALA A 338 -18.59 6.81 4.12
C ALA A 338 -19.44 7.99 4.64
N LEU A 339 -20.77 7.87 4.59
CA LEU A 339 -21.72 8.81 5.18
C LEU A 339 -21.89 8.66 6.69
N GLN A 340 -21.20 7.69 7.31
CA GLN A 340 -21.31 7.33 8.72
C GLN A 340 -22.76 7.01 9.15
N ASN A 341 -23.50 6.32 8.29
CA ASN A 341 -24.87 5.91 8.57
C ASN A 341 -24.97 4.40 8.86
N ALA A 342 -24.74 4.03 10.12
CA ALA A 342 -24.80 2.64 10.59
C ALA A 342 -26.15 1.96 10.33
N PRO A 343 -27.32 2.59 10.56
CA PRO A 343 -28.61 2.00 10.22
C PRO A 343 -28.73 1.59 8.74
N LEU A 344 -28.26 2.43 7.81
CA LEU A 344 -28.28 2.08 6.38
C LEU A 344 -27.27 1.00 6.01
N ALA A 345 -26.08 1.02 6.62
CA ALA A 345 -25.10 -0.04 6.42
C ALA A 345 -25.66 -1.39 6.88
N SER A 346 -26.29 -1.44 8.06
CA SER A 346 -26.96 -2.64 8.56
C SER A 346 -28.13 -3.09 7.69
N LEU A 347 -28.92 -2.16 7.15
CA LEU A 347 -30.00 -2.47 6.20
C LEU A 347 -29.44 -3.13 4.93
N LEU A 348 -28.38 -2.57 4.35
CA LEU A 348 -27.75 -3.13 3.16
C LEU A 348 -27.14 -4.51 3.43
N LEU A 349 -26.49 -4.70 4.57
CA LEU A 349 -25.96 -6.01 5.00
C LEU A 349 -27.08 -7.03 5.24
N ALA A 350 -28.23 -6.61 5.78
CA ALA A 350 -29.41 -7.47 5.94
C ALA A 350 -29.99 -7.92 4.59
N HIS A 351 -29.82 -7.12 3.54
CA HIS A 351 -30.13 -7.47 2.16
C HIS A 351 -28.97 -8.17 1.42
N SER A 352 -28.05 -8.81 2.16
CA SER A 352 -26.94 -9.59 1.62
C SER A 352 -25.91 -8.79 0.80
N ALA A 353 -25.70 -7.51 1.12
CA ALA A 353 -24.54 -6.78 0.60
C ALA A 353 -23.25 -7.50 1.02
N ASP A 354 -22.36 -7.77 0.08
CA ASP A 354 -21.11 -8.47 0.34
C ASP A 354 -20.09 -7.57 1.05
N PRO A 355 -19.72 -7.83 2.32
CA PRO A 355 -18.70 -7.05 3.02
C PRO A 355 -17.28 -7.28 2.46
N ASN A 356 -17.08 -8.35 1.69
CA ASN A 356 -15.82 -8.71 1.04
C ASN A 356 -15.71 -8.21 -0.40
N GLN A 357 -16.65 -7.39 -0.86
CA GLN A 357 -16.64 -6.90 -2.22
C GLN A 357 -15.31 -6.21 -2.55
N GLN A 358 -14.80 -6.49 -3.75
CA GLN A 358 -13.56 -5.94 -4.28
C GLN A 358 -13.82 -4.82 -5.28
N ASP A 359 -12.87 -3.89 -5.37
CA ASP A 359 -12.82 -2.93 -6.45
C ASP A 359 -12.23 -3.54 -7.74
N SER A 360 -12.11 -2.72 -8.79
CA SER A 360 -11.57 -3.13 -10.09
C SER A 360 -10.11 -3.59 -10.06
N TRP A 361 -9.37 -3.29 -8.99
CA TRP A 361 -7.99 -3.73 -8.79
C TRP A 361 -7.90 -4.97 -7.88
N GLY A 362 -9.03 -5.56 -7.51
CA GLY A 362 -9.09 -6.71 -6.61
C GLY A 362 -8.92 -6.36 -5.14
N GLN A 363 -8.89 -5.09 -4.77
CA GLN A 363 -8.76 -4.64 -3.39
C GLN A 363 -10.12 -4.65 -2.70
N ARG A 364 -10.22 -5.31 -1.55
CA ARG A 364 -11.46 -5.35 -0.76
C ARG A 364 -11.73 -4.00 -0.12
N TYR A 365 -12.96 -3.47 -0.26
CA TYR A 365 -13.31 -2.19 0.34
C TYR A 365 -13.18 -2.19 1.88
N PHE A 366 -13.39 -3.34 2.53
CA PHE A 366 -13.16 -3.53 3.97
C PHE A 366 -11.75 -3.13 4.40
N LEU A 367 -10.72 -3.46 3.61
CA LEU A 367 -9.32 -3.14 3.91
C LEU A 367 -9.07 -1.63 3.95
N SER A 368 -9.81 -0.85 3.16
CA SER A 368 -9.76 0.62 3.22
C SER A 368 -10.10 1.13 4.61
N LEU A 369 -11.07 0.52 5.31
CA LEU A 369 -11.47 0.93 6.65
C LEU A 369 -10.42 0.58 7.71
N VAL A 370 -9.71 -0.54 7.52
CA VAL A 370 -8.60 -0.94 8.39
C VAL A 370 -7.44 0.06 8.31
N ILE A 371 -7.17 0.61 7.12
CA ILE A 371 -6.07 1.55 6.87
C ILE A 371 -6.46 3.00 7.19
N MET A 372 -7.65 3.42 6.81
CA MET A 372 -8.09 4.81 6.91
C MET A 372 -8.57 5.11 8.33
N GLY A 373 -7.96 6.13 8.96
CA GLY A 373 -8.31 6.57 10.32
C GLY A 373 -9.23 7.80 10.35
N ASP A 374 -9.70 8.27 9.19
CA ASP A 374 -10.39 9.57 9.09
C ASP A 374 -11.86 9.49 9.55
N THR A 375 -12.39 8.27 9.69
CA THR A 375 -13.71 7.99 10.29
C THR A 375 -13.53 7.16 11.56
N PRO A 376 -14.49 7.17 12.51
CA PRO A 376 -14.55 6.16 13.56
C PRO A 376 -14.80 4.80 12.88
N ALA A 377 -13.72 4.14 12.45
CA ALA A 377 -13.78 2.94 11.62
C ALA A 377 -14.14 1.70 12.44
N GLU A 378 -13.85 1.67 13.75
CA GLU A 378 -14.03 0.49 14.60
C GLU A 378 -15.48 -0.06 14.60
N PRO A 379 -16.54 0.75 14.77
CA PRO A 379 -17.92 0.24 14.71
C PRO A 379 -18.26 -0.39 13.36
N TYR A 380 -17.75 0.18 12.26
CA TYR A 380 -17.99 -0.35 10.91
C TYR A 380 -17.15 -1.58 10.61
N ILE A 381 -15.90 -1.64 11.09
CA ILE A 381 -15.07 -2.84 11.01
C ILE A 381 -15.77 -3.98 11.78
N SER A 382 -16.24 -3.72 13.00
CA SER A 382 -16.96 -4.72 13.80
C SER A 382 -18.25 -5.17 13.13
N LEU A 383 -19.03 -4.22 12.58
CA LEU A 383 -20.25 -4.53 11.83
C LEU A 383 -19.96 -5.43 10.62
N LEU A 384 -18.96 -5.08 9.81
CA LEU A 384 -18.60 -5.86 8.63
C LEU A 384 -18.06 -7.25 9.00
N LEU A 385 -17.21 -7.35 10.03
CA LEU A 385 -16.72 -8.64 10.55
C LEU A 385 -17.86 -9.53 11.08
N ALA A 386 -18.83 -8.94 11.78
CA ALA A 386 -20.02 -9.66 12.26
C ALA A 386 -20.90 -10.18 11.10
N HIS A 387 -20.84 -9.53 9.94
CA HIS A 387 -21.55 -9.93 8.73
C HIS A 387 -20.67 -10.72 7.73
N GLY A 388 -19.51 -11.22 8.16
CA GLY A 388 -18.69 -12.15 7.37
C GLY A 388 -17.57 -11.50 6.55
N ALA A 389 -17.16 -10.27 6.85
CA ALA A 389 -15.90 -9.74 6.33
C ALA A 389 -14.75 -10.66 6.76
N ASP A 390 -13.87 -11.02 5.83
CA ASP A 390 -12.75 -11.91 6.08
C ASP A 390 -11.61 -11.13 6.79
N PRO A 391 -11.33 -11.45 8.06
CA PRO A 391 -10.29 -10.78 8.87
C PRO A 391 -8.87 -11.16 8.46
N SER A 392 -8.71 -12.15 7.58
CA SER A 392 -7.42 -12.66 7.08
C SER A 392 -7.20 -12.33 5.60
N ALA A 393 -8.18 -11.72 4.93
CA ALA A 393 -8.09 -11.40 3.51
C ALA A 393 -6.96 -10.40 3.21
N ALA A 394 -5.96 -10.87 2.46
CA ALA A 394 -4.82 -10.06 2.09
C ALA A 394 -5.18 -8.96 1.07
N ASP A 395 -4.43 -7.84 1.10
CA ASP A 395 -4.45 -6.83 0.05
C ASP A 395 -3.76 -7.34 -1.24
N ALA A 396 -3.79 -6.53 -2.30
CA ALA A 396 -3.13 -6.87 -3.57
C ALA A 396 -1.61 -7.12 -3.44
N SER A 397 -0.97 -6.67 -2.36
CA SER A 397 0.44 -6.94 -2.05
C SER A 397 0.66 -8.16 -1.15
N GLY A 398 -0.41 -8.89 -0.80
CA GLY A 398 -0.35 -10.06 0.08
C GLY A 398 -0.31 -9.71 1.57
N GLN A 399 -0.57 -8.46 1.97
CA GLN A 399 -0.59 -8.07 3.38
C GLN A 399 -1.93 -8.35 4.04
N SER A 400 -1.92 -9.10 5.15
CA SER A 400 -3.11 -9.34 5.98
C SER A 400 -3.69 -8.05 6.60
N PRO A 401 -4.98 -8.03 6.98
CA PRO A 401 -5.58 -6.88 7.65
C PRO A 401 -4.86 -6.49 8.95
N VAL A 402 -4.43 -7.46 9.76
CA VAL A 402 -3.72 -7.22 11.03
C VAL A 402 -2.35 -6.56 10.81
N THR A 403 -1.60 -6.96 9.79
CA THR A 403 -0.31 -6.34 9.47
C THR A 403 -0.49 -4.94 8.87
N LEU A 404 -1.54 -4.73 8.06
CA LEU A 404 -1.93 -3.41 7.54
C LEU A 404 -2.31 -2.44 8.66
N ALA A 405 -3.08 -2.90 9.65
CA ALA A 405 -3.44 -2.11 10.82
C ALA A 405 -2.18 -1.61 11.54
N ILE A 406 -1.17 -2.48 11.73
CA ILE A 406 0.08 -2.07 12.39
C ILE A 406 0.90 -1.09 11.53
N ARG A 407 1.04 -1.35 10.23
CA ARG A 407 1.97 -0.62 9.34
C ARG A 407 1.41 0.69 8.80
N ARG A 408 0.18 0.68 8.29
CA ARG A 408 -0.36 1.76 7.43
C ARG A 408 -1.48 2.59 8.08
N ARG A 409 -2.05 2.12 9.20
CA ARG A 409 -3.18 2.80 9.83
C ARG A 409 -2.84 4.21 10.30
N LYS A 410 -3.57 5.21 9.78
CA LYS A 410 -3.29 6.64 10.02
C LYS A 410 -3.43 7.02 11.50
N ARG A 411 -4.56 6.65 12.13
CA ARG A 411 -4.76 6.89 13.56
C ARG A 411 -3.95 5.90 14.38
N LYS A 412 -3.10 6.43 15.27
CA LYS A 412 -2.18 5.64 16.11
C LYS A 412 -2.84 5.13 17.39
N GLU A 413 -3.85 5.85 17.89
CA GLU A 413 -4.54 5.64 19.17
C GLU A 413 -5.35 4.34 19.19
N ASP A 414 -6.24 4.16 18.21
CA ASP A 414 -7.15 3.02 18.04
C ASP A 414 -6.54 1.86 17.24
N ARG A 415 -5.21 1.89 17.04
CA ARG A 415 -4.52 0.88 16.23
C ARG A 415 -4.50 -0.49 16.93
N ASP A 416 -4.27 -0.50 18.24
CA ASP A 416 -4.30 -1.74 19.01
C ASP A 416 -5.72 -2.30 19.08
N ASP A 417 -6.73 -1.43 19.19
CA ASP A 417 -8.14 -1.83 19.26
C ASP A 417 -8.60 -2.51 17.97
N VAL A 418 -8.21 -1.98 16.80
CA VAL A 418 -8.49 -2.64 15.52
C VAL A 418 -7.75 -3.98 15.38
N VAL A 419 -6.51 -4.08 15.85
CA VAL A 419 -5.80 -5.38 15.81
C VAL A 419 -6.50 -6.40 16.70
N ARG A 420 -6.86 -6.03 17.94
CA ARG A 420 -7.63 -6.89 18.85
C ARG A 420 -8.95 -7.32 18.24
N LEU A 421 -9.65 -6.40 17.58
CA LEU A 421 -10.93 -6.67 16.94
C LEU A 421 -10.77 -7.69 15.80
N LEU A 422 -9.75 -7.52 14.94
CA LEU A 422 -9.47 -8.46 13.86
C LEU A 422 -9.09 -9.86 14.39
N LEU A 423 -8.24 -9.93 15.42
CA LEU A 423 -7.85 -11.20 16.06
C LEU A 423 -9.05 -11.93 16.68
N ARG A 424 -9.93 -11.21 17.39
CA ARG A 424 -11.17 -11.77 17.96
C ARG A 424 -12.10 -12.38 16.91
N HIS A 425 -12.05 -11.89 15.67
CA HIS A 425 -12.85 -12.41 14.57
C HIS A 425 -12.13 -13.49 13.74
N GLY A 426 -10.92 -13.91 14.13
CA GLY A 426 -10.19 -15.01 13.50
C GLY A 426 -9.09 -14.60 12.53
N ALA A 427 -8.56 -13.38 12.63
CA ALA A 427 -7.32 -13.04 11.94
C ALA A 427 -6.16 -13.93 12.43
N ASP A 428 -5.25 -14.27 11.52
CA ASP A 428 -4.07 -15.07 11.87
C ASP A 428 -3.13 -14.31 12.83
N VAL A 429 -2.96 -14.84 14.03
CA VAL A 429 -2.04 -14.33 15.06
C VAL A 429 -0.57 -14.42 14.62
N ASN A 430 -0.27 -15.32 13.69
CA ASN A 430 1.06 -15.56 13.11
C ASN A 430 1.23 -14.94 11.72
N ALA A 431 0.34 -14.01 11.35
CA ALA A 431 0.40 -13.32 10.07
C ALA A 431 1.78 -12.69 9.84
N ARG A 432 2.20 -12.67 8.58
CA ARG A 432 3.44 -12.06 8.14
C ARG A 432 3.15 -10.86 7.24
N ASP A 433 4.02 -9.87 7.25
CA ASP A 433 3.95 -8.80 6.27
C ASP A 433 4.62 -9.19 4.94
N THR A 434 4.66 -8.23 4.00
CA THR A 434 5.30 -8.40 2.68
C THR A 434 6.78 -8.72 2.75
N ASP A 435 7.45 -8.26 3.81
CA ASP A 435 8.87 -8.51 3.99
C ASP A 435 9.07 -9.93 4.53
N GLY A 436 8.04 -10.51 5.17
CA GLY A 436 8.06 -11.82 5.82
C GLY A 436 8.21 -11.72 7.34
N ALA A 437 8.18 -10.50 7.89
CA ALA A 437 8.27 -10.26 9.32
C ALA A 437 6.98 -10.71 10.03
N PRO A 438 7.08 -11.54 11.08
CA PRO A 438 5.93 -11.96 11.89
C PRO A 438 5.23 -10.76 12.56
N LEU A 439 3.91 -10.85 12.74
CA LEU A 439 3.08 -9.84 13.41
C LEU A 439 3.65 -9.44 14.77
N LEU A 440 4.12 -10.42 15.54
CA LEU A 440 4.75 -10.19 16.84
C LEU A 440 6.02 -9.31 16.73
N HIS A 441 6.87 -9.54 15.73
CA HIS A 441 8.04 -8.68 15.47
C HIS A 441 7.64 -7.25 15.13
N LEU A 442 6.58 -7.07 14.33
CA LEU A 442 6.08 -5.73 14.00
C LEU A 442 5.60 -4.98 15.24
N CYS A 443 4.98 -5.68 16.21
CA CYS A 443 4.59 -5.10 17.48
C CYS A 443 5.81 -4.64 18.28
N LEU A 444 6.86 -5.46 18.36
CA LEU A 444 8.12 -5.13 19.05
C LEU A 444 8.81 -3.92 18.42
N GLN A 445 8.97 -3.91 17.10
CA GLN A 445 9.60 -2.80 16.36
C GLN A 445 8.85 -1.48 16.55
N ARG A 446 7.51 -1.53 16.64
CA ARG A 446 6.67 -0.35 16.89
C ARG A 446 6.49 -0.03 18.38
N LYS A 447 7.23 -0.71 19.27
CA LYS A 447 7.20 -0.55 20.73
C LYS A 447 5.80 -0.75 21.35
N ARG A 448 4.99 -1.63 20.75
CA ARG A 448 3.63 -1.98 21.21
C ARG A 448 3.67 -3.15 22.18
N ARG A 449 4.27 -2.90 23.36
CA ARG A 449 4.49 -3.92 24.40
C ARG A 449 3.20 -4.64 24.83
N GLY A 450 2.12 -3.89 25.08
CA GLY A 450 0.84 -4.48 25.51
C GLY A 450 0.29 -5.47 24.49
N LEU A 451 0.25 -5.07 23.21
CA LEU A 451 -0.18 -5.93 22.11
C LEU A 451 0.74 -7.15 21.94
N ALA A 452 2.05 -7.01 22.12
CA ALA A 452 2.98 -8.13 22.04
C ALA A 452 2.75 -9.19 23.14
N LEU A 453 2.44 -8.76 24.38
CA LEU A 453 2.08 -9.68 25.47
C LEU A 453 0.77 -10.43 25.17
N GLU A 454 -0.20 -9.74 24.60
CA GLU A 454 -1.49 -10.32 24.23
C GLU A 454 -1.35 -11.33 23.09
N LEU A 455 -0.58 -11.02 22.05
CA LEU A 455 -0.30 -11.95 20.96
C LEU A 455 0.35 -13.24 21.48
N LEU A 456 1.33 -13.13 22.39
CA LEU A 456 1.92 -14.30 23.06
C LEU A 456 0.90 -15.08 23.88
N ALA A 457 -0.03 -14.39 24.56
CA ALA A 457 -1.12 -15.03 25.29
C ALA A 457 -2.06 -15.82 24.36
N GLU A 458 -2.38 -15.24 23.19
CA GLU A 458 -3.25 -15.80 22.14
C GLU A 458 -2.57 -16.89 21.27
N GLY A 459 -1.30 -17.22 21.54
CA GLY A 459 -0.60 -18.32 20.88
C GLY A 459 0.23 -17.92 19.66
N ALA A 460 0.68 -16.67 19.58
CA ALA A 460 1.72 -16.28 18.64
C ALA A 460 2.98 -17.15 18.83
N ASP A 461 3.61 -17.52 17.71
CA ASP A 461 4.83 -18.30 17.69
C ASP A 461 5.98 -17.50 18.31
N ALA A 462 6.36 -17.88 19.53
CA ALA A 462 7.44 -17.28 20.29
C ALA A 462 8.84 -17.56 19.68
N ASN A 463 8.95 -18.52 18.75
CA ASN A 463 10.16 -18.85 18.02
C ASN A 463 10.18 -18.29 16.60
N ALA A 464 9.16 -17.50 16.23
CA ALA A 464 9.09 -16.89 14.92
C ALA A 464 10.36 -16.07 14.66
N ARG A 465 10.80 -16.05 13.41
CA ARG A 465 11.98 -15.32 12.96
C ARG A 465 11.58 -14.22 12.00
N ASP A 466 12.23 -13.07 12.14
CA ASP A 466 12.14 -12.02 11.14
C ASP A 466 12.96 -12.38 9.89
N VAL A 467 12.97 -11.46 8.92
CA VAL A 467 13.66 -11.59 7.64
C VAL A 467 15.18 -11.72 7.77
N SER A 468 15.74 -11.23 8.87
CA SER A 468 17.17 -11.31 9.18
C SER A 468 17.52 -12.59 9.95
N GLY A 469 16.53 -13.44 10.25
CA GLY A 469 16.68 -14.62 11.06
C GLY A 469 16.66 -14.36 12.57
N ILE A 470 16.40 -13.12 13.00
CA ILE A 470 16.35 -12.73 14.41
C ILE A 470 15.08 -13.30 15.04
N THR A 471 15.21 -13.89 16.22
CA THR A 471 14.07 -14.46 16.96
C THR A 471 13.34 -13.39 17.77
N VAL A 472 12.07 -13.66 18.11
CA VAL A 472 11.28 -12.81 19.02
C VAL A 472 12.03 -12.62 20.34
N LEU A 473 12.51 -13.71 20.94
CA LEU A 473 13.20 -13.67 22.22
C LEU A 473 14.47 -12.81 22.16
N GLU A 474 15.26 -12.91 21.08
CA GLU A 474 16.44 -12.07 20.88
C GLU A 474 16.09 -10.58 20.84
N THR A 475 15.04 -10.21 20.10
CA THR A 475 14.56 -8.82 20.03
C THR A 475 14.13 -8.30 21.40
N VAL A 476 13.39 -9.12 22.16
CA VAL A 476 12.89 -8.78 23.49
C VAL A 476 14.05 -8.63 24.48
N VAL A 477 15.01 -9.56 24.48
CA VAL A 477 16.19 -9.53 25.36
C VAL A 477 17.07 -8.31 25.07
N LYS A 478 17.29 -7.97 23.79
CA LYS A 478 18.01 -6.75 23.39
C LYS A 478 17.31 -5.47 23.87
N SER A 479 15.97 -5.48 23.98
CA SER A 479 15.21 -4.34 24.49
C SER A 479 15.27 -4.17 26.01
N GLY A 480 15.74 -5.19 26.76
CA GLY A 480 15.81 -5.16 28.23
C GLY A 480 14.50 -5.48 28.95
N ASP A 481 13.46 -5.88 28.23
CA ASP A 481 12.12 -6.10 28.79
C ASP A 481 11.99 -7.49 29.43
N VAL A 482 12.24 -7.56 30.74
CA VAL A 482 12.23 -8.80 31.53
C VAL A 482 10.88 -9.51 31.51
N GLU A 483 9.78 -8.78 31.65
CA GLU A 483 8.44 -9.36 31.71
C GLU A 483 8.02 -9.94 30.35
N LEU A 484 8.38 -9.27 29.26
CA LEU A 484 8.09 -9.77 27.92
C LEU A 484 8.98 -10.98 27.58
N ALA A 485 10.23 -10.98 28.05
CA ALA A 485 11.13 -12.13 27.90
C ALA A 485 10.60 -13.34 28.66
N LYS A 486 10.11 -13.11 29.89
CA LYS A 486 9.44 -14.13 30.70
C LYS A 486 8.25 -14.73 29.97
N ALA A 487 7.35 -13.87 29.49
CA ALA A 487 6.16 -14.31 28.74
C ALA A 487 6.54 -15.13 27.48
N ALA A 488 7.57 -14.70 26.73
CA ALA A 488 8.04 -15.45 25.56
C ALA A 488 8.59 -16.83 25.94
N LEU A 489 9.40 -16.94 27.00
CA LEU A 489 9.95 -18.21 27.48
C LEU A 489 8.87 -19.15 28.04
N GLU A 490 7.89 -18.62 28.77
CA GLU A 490 6.73 -19.40 29.24
C GLU A 490 5.89 -19.94 28.07
N LYS A 491 5.91 -19.25 26.93
CA LYS A 491 5.28 -19.69 25.68
C LYS A 491 6.20 -20.54 24.79
N GLY A 492 7.34 -21.00 25.32
CA GLY A 492 8.22 -21.96 24.66
C GLY A 492 9.24 -21.36 23.70
N ALA A 493 9.58 -20.07 23.83
CA ALA A 493 10.72 -19.51 23.13
C ALA A 493 12.02 -20.26 23.51
N ASP A 494 12.86 -20.58 22.52
CA ASP A 494 14.12 -21.26 22.73
C ASP A 494 15.17 -20.30 23.31
N PRO A 495 15.66 -20.50 24.55
CA PRO A 495 16.68 -19.64 25.14
C PRO A 495 18.08 -19.89 24.56
N ASN A 496 18.28 -20.94 23.77
CA ASN A 496 19.58 -21.35 23.21
C ASN A 496 19.82 -20.85 21.79
N VAL A 497 19.02 -19.91 21.31
CA VAL A 497 19.17 -19.28 19.99
C VAL A 497 20.56 -18.64 19.86
N VAL A 498 21.09 -18.69 18.63
CA VAL A 498 22.38 -18.10 18.27
C VAL A 498 22.18 -16.95 17.31
N ASP A 499 23.00 -15.91 17.44
CA ASP A 499 23.03 -14.79 16.51
C ASP A 499 23.67 -15.19 15.16
N PHE A 500 23.74 -14.24 14.23
CA PHE A 500 24.36 -14.46 12.91
C PHE A 500 25.85 -14.86 12.99
N TYR A 501 26.53 -14.54 14.08
CA TYR A 501 27.93 -14.88 14.32
C TYR A 501 28.11 -16.22 15.06
N GLY A 502 27.01 -16.90 15.38
CA GLY A 502 27.00 -18.15 16.14
C GLY A 502 27.13 -17.98 17.65
N ASN A 503 27.04 -16.75 18.19
CA ASN A 503 27.05 -16.54 19.63
C ASN A 503 25.67 -16.85 20.21
N HIS A 504 25.64 -17.63 21.29
CA HIS A 504 24.41 -17.88 22.04
C HIS A 504 23.84 -16.59 22.63
N LEU A 505 22.51 -16.46 22.63
CA LEU A 505 21.77 -15.31 23.17
C LEU A 505 22.22 -14.91 24.57
N LEU A 506 22.55 -15.90 25.40
CA LEU A 506 23.06 -15.70 26.75
C LEU A 506 24.26 -14.73 26.78
N PHE A 507 25.15 -14.74 25.79
CA PHE A 507 26.30 -13.82 25.75
C PHE A 507 25.90 -12.35 25.54
N SER A 508 24.72 -12.06 24.99
CA SER A 508 24.25 -10.68 24.78
C SER A 508 23.85 -9.96 26.07
N VAL A 509 23.61 -10.73 27.15
CA VAL A 509 23.20 -10.23 28.46
C VAL A 509 24.28 -10.38 29.54
N LEU A 510 25.30 -11.21 29.30
CA LEU A 510 26.38 -11.47 30.26
C LEU A 510 27.34 -10.27 30.37
N GLY A 511 27.73 -9.95 31.61
CA GLY A 511 28.66 -8.85 31.92
C GLY A 511 27.99 -7.47 32.04
N ASP A 512 26.68 -7.39 31.81
CA ASP A 512 25.87 -6.19 32.01
C ASP A 512 25.06 -6.33 33.30
N ALA A 513 25.40 -5.54 34.32
CA ALA A 513 24.80 -5.62 35.64
C ALA A 513 23.28 -5.38 35.61
N GLU A 514 22.80 -4.53 34.71
CA GLU A 514 21.38 -4.19 34.57
C GLU A 514 20.56 -5.35 33.99
N LYS A 515 21.21 -6.27 33.26
CA LYS A 515 20.57 -7.44 32.63
C LYS A 515 20.70 -8.72 33.45
N SER A 516 21.16 -8.64 34.69
CA SER A 516 21.29 -9.80 35.59
C SER A 516 20.00 -10.59 35.74
N ALA A 517 18.85 -9.90 35.77
CA ALA A 517 17.53 -10.55 35.82
C ALA A 517 17.24 -11.38 34.55
N LEU A 518 17.60 -10.88 33.36
CA LEU A 518 17.47 -11.63 32.10
C LEU A 518 18.39 -12.85 32.06
N VAL A 519 19.61 -12.73 32.57
CA VAL A 519 20.55 -13.86 32.67
C VAL A 519 19.94 -14.97 33.52
N ALA A 520 19.45 -14.64 34.72
CA ALA A 520 18.82 -15.61 35.61
C ALA A 520 17.61 -16.27 34.93
N LEU A 521 16.74 -15.46 34.32
CA LEU A 521 15.53 -15.92 33.63
C LEU A 521 15.85 -16.88 32.47
N LEU A 522 16.82 -16.55 31.61
CA LEU A 522 17.25 -17.43 30.51
C LEU A 522 17.78 -18.76 31.05
N LEU A 523 18.62 -18.74 32.08
CA LEU A 523 19.18 -19.96 32.69
C LEU A 523 18.11 -20.82 33.36
N GLU A 524 17.16 -20.20 34.07
CA GLU A 524 16.03 -20.88 34.70
C GLU A 524 15.19 -21.63 33.65
N HIS A 525 14.94 -21.02 32.50
CA HIS A 525 14.19 -21.60 31.38
C HIS A 525 15.02 -22.50 30.43
N GLY A 526 16.26 -22.84 30.78
CA GLY A 526 17.03 -23.87 30.09
C GLY A 526 18.10 -23.36 29.11
N ALA A 527 18.53 -22.10 29.23
CA ALA A 527 19.77 -21.67 28.59
C ALA A 527 20.94 -22.51 29.10
N ARG A 528 21.79 -22.92 28.17
CA ARG A 528 22.99 -23.70 28.43
C ARG A 528 24.09 -22.84 29.06
N GLY A 529 24.65 -23.29 30.19
CA GLY A 529 25.77 -22.63 30.86
C GLY A 529 27.15 -23.04 30.33
N ASP A 530 27.21 -24.14 29.58
CA ASP A 530 28.44 -24.72 29.00
C ASP A 530 28.87 -24.09 27.67
N VAL A 531 28.19 -23.01 27.25
CA VAL A 531 28.39 -22.38 25.95
C VAL A 531 29.67 -21.54 25.88
N ARG A 532 30.17 -21.37 24.66
CA ARG A 532 31.33 -20.56 24.32
C ARG A 532 30.98 -19.56 23.23
N ASP A 533 31.61 -18.39 23.27
CA ASP A 533 31.49 -17.42 22.19
C ASP A 533 32.48 -17.73 21.04
N LEU A 534 32.47 -16.90 20.00
CA LEU A 534 33.34 -17.04 18.83
C LEU A 534 34.85 -16.96 19.15
N TYR A 535 35.23 -16.40 20.30
CA TYR A 535 36.62 -16.31 20.76
C TYR A 535 37.01 -17.49 21.66
N GLY A 536 36.07 -18.41 21.93
CA GLY A 536 36.25 -19.54 22.83
C GLY A 536 36.09 -19.19 24.30
N VAL A 537 35.68 -17.96 24.62
CA VAL A 537 35.43 -17.51 26.00
C VAL A 537 34.14 -18.15 26.47
N THR A 538 34.18 -18.77 27.65
CA THR A 538 33.00 -19.44 28.19
C THR A 538 32.02 -18.45 28.80
N ALA A 539 30.74 -18.83 28.90
CA ALA A 539 29.73 -18.01 29.57
C ALA A 539 30.14 -17.65 31.01
N LEU A 540 30.73 -18.60 31.73
CA LEU A 540 31.24 -18.39 33.09
C LEU A 540 32.38 -17.37 33.13
N GLU A 541 33.34 -17.43 32.20
CA GLU A 541 34.42 -16.43 32.14
C GLU A 541 33.88 -15.03 31.79
N ARG A 542 32.95 -14.94 30.84
CA ARG A 542 32.31 -13.67 30.46
C ARG A 542 31.52 -13.06 31.63
N ALA A 543 30.77 -13.87 32.37
CA ALA A 543 30.02 -13.45 33.57
C ALA A 543 30.95 -12.81 34.62
N LEU A 544 32.18 -13.34 34.73
CA LEU A 544 33.17 -12.91 35.70
C LEU A 544 34.05 -11.76 35.19
N SER A 545 33.94 -11.36 33.93
CA SER A 545 34.75 -10.29 33.35
C SER A 545 34.73 -8.97 34.16
N PRO A 546 33.63 -8.53 34.80
CA PRO A 546 33.65 -7.35 35.67
C PRO A 546 34.53 -7.53 36.91
N VAL A 547 34.53 -8.74 37.48
CA VAL A 547 35.37 -9.12 38.63
C VAL A 547 36.84 -9.25 38.20
N ILE A 548 37.10 -9.86 37.05
CA ILE A 548 38.45 -10.09 36.51
C ILE A 548 39.13 -8.76 36.14
N ARG A 549 38.38 -7.81 35.56
CA ARG A 549 38.90 -6.50 35.11
C ARG A 549 39.07 -5.47 36.23
N ARG A 550 38.44 -5.65 37.41
CA ARG A 550 38.71 -4.81 38.59
C ARG A 550 40.14 -5.07 39.07
N LYS A 551 41.04 -4.12 38.77
CA LYS A 551 42.48 -4.16 39.10
C LYS A 551 42.82 -3.95 40.59
N GLY A 552 41.84 -3.98 41.51
CA GLY A 552 42.05 -3.64 42.91
C GLY A 552 41.37 -4.60 43.87
N VAL A 553 42.19 -5.21 44.73
CA VAL A 553 41.91 -5.75 46.07
C VAL A 553 40.45 -5.59 46.53
N LEU A 554 39.71 -6.70 46.66
CA LEU A 554 38.43 -6.75 47.39
C LEU A 554 38.60 -6.67 48.92
N SER A 555 39.81 -6.37 49.41
CA SER A 555 40.09 -6.11 50.82
C SER A 555 39.90 -4.61 51.14
N SER A 556 38.67 -4.12 51.10
CA SER A 556 38.28 -3.00 51.94
C SER A 556 36.80 -3.12 52.30
N PRO A 557 36.44 -3.23 53.59
CA PRO A 557 35.05 -3.23 54.04
C PRO A 557 34.35 -1.86 53.86
N ALA A 558 35.02 -0.88 53.26
CA ALA A 558 34.62 0.53 53.27
C ALA A 558 34.39 1.14 51.87
N ALA A 559 34.31 0.33 50.81
CA ALA A 559 33.73 0.80 49.55
C ALA A 559 32.21 0.53 49.59
N GLY A 560 31.44 1.58 49.83
CA GLY A 560 30.01 1.53 50.11
C GLY A 560 29.20 0.65 49.15
N VAL A 561 28.30 -0.12 49.77
CA VAL A 561 27.01 -0.62 49.28
C VAL A 561 26.79 -0.45 47.77
N GLY A 562 26.83 -1.56 47.05
CA GLY A 562 26.30 -1.59 45.69
C GLY A 562 26.42 -2.93 44.99
N GLY A 563 25.80 -3.99 45.52
CA GLY A 563 25.19 -5.17 44.86
C GLY A 563 25.91 -5.98 43.74
N GLY A 564 26.93 -5.46 43.06
CA GLY A 564 27.62 -6.04 41.91
C GLY A 564 28.84 -6.88 42.30
N GLY A 565 28.68 -7.73 43.30
CA GLY A 565 29.56 -8.89 43.52
C GLY A 565 28.73 -10.13 43.85
N GLU A 566 27.67 -9.94 44.64
CA GLU A 566 26.68 -10.98 44.94
C GLU A 566 25.90 -11.43 43.70
N ASN A 567 25.54 -10.50 42.80
CA ASN A 567 24.84 -10.83 41.57
C ASN A 567 25.71 -11.65 40.60
N GLU A 568 26.99 -11.31 40.47
CA GLU A 568 27.96 -12.01 39.63
C GLU A 568 28.24 -13.41 40.19
N LEU A 569 28.36 -13.55 41.51
CA LEU A 569 28.46 -14.85 42.18
C LEU A 569 27.20 -15.70 41.97
N ARG A 570 26.01 -15.10 42.07
CA ARG A 570 24.74 -15.78 41.82
C ARG A 570 24.63 -16.25 40.38
N ILE A 571 25.00 -15.41 39.41
CA ILE A 571 25.02 -15.79 37.98
C ILE A 571 26.03 -16.90 37.74
N ALA A 572 27.24 -16.81 38.31
CA ALA A 572 28.25 -17.86 38.22
C ALA A 572 27.74 -19.18 38.81
N GLU A 573 27.04 -19.15 39.94
CA GLU A 573 26.42 -20.34 40.52
C GLU A 573 25.35 -20.93 39.58
N LEU A 574 24.48 -20.11 39.00
CA LEU A 574 23.47 -20.57 38.05
C LEU A 574 24.10 -21.19 36.80
N LEU A 575 25.18 -20.61 36.28
CA LEU A 575 25.91 -21.15 35.13
C LEU A 575 26.51 -22.53 35.44
N LEU A 576 27.13 -22.70 36.61
CA LEU A 576 27.67 -23.99 37.06
C LEU A 576 26.57 -25.05 37.21
N ARG A 577 25.41 -24.67 37.76
CA ARG A 577 24.23 -25.58 37.81
C ARG A 577 23.73 -25.98 36.43
N LYS A 578 23.94 -25.12 35.42
CA LYS A 578 23.51 -25.33 34.03
C LYS A 578 24.65 -25.87 33.14
N GLY A 579 25.65 -26.51 33.74
CA GLY A 579 26.67 -27.29 33.05
C GLY A 579 27.99 -26.56 32.77
N ALA A 580 28.18 -25.33 33.24
CA ALA A 580 29.48 -24.67 33.13
C ALA A 580 30.58 -25.47 33.86
N ASP A 581 31.77 -25.52 33.27
CA ASP A 581 32.89 -26.29 33.82
C ASP A 581 33.62 -25.50 34.91
N ALA A 582 33.56 -25.99 36.16
CA ALA A 582 34.28 -25.40 37.29
C ALA A 582 35.81 -25.48 37.16
N ASN A 583 36.33 -26.41 36.35
CA ASN A 583 37.76 -26.61 36.09
C ASN A 583 38.26 -25.86 34.84
N GLN A 584 37.41 -25.06 34.20
CA GLN A 584 37.80 -24.33 32.99
C GLN A 584 39.00 -23.41 33.25
N ARG A 585 39.78 -23.19 32.19
CA ARG A 585 40.86 -22.21 32.19
C ARG A 585 40.34 -20.88 31.67
N LEU A 586 40.69 -19.79 32.37
CA LEU A 586 40.33 -18.43 31.98
C LEU A 586 41.25 -17.98 30.85
N ILE A 587 40.76 -17.94 29.61
CA ILE A 587 41.60 -17.68 28.44
C ILE A 587 41.96 -16.21 28.26
N GLU A 588 41.17 -15.28 28.82
CA GLU A 588 41.43 -13.84 28.82
C GLU A 588 42.47 -13.45 29.89
N VAL A 589 42.77 -14.34 30.84
CA VAL A 589 43.73 -14.09 31.92
C VAL A 589 45.13 -14.63 31.55
N PRO A 590 46.19 -13.81 31.68
CA PRO A 590 47.56 -14.27 31.47
C PRO A 590 47.89 -15.52 32.31
N GLY A 591 48.58 -16.50 31.70
CA GLY A 591 48.87 -17.78 32.34
C GLY A 591 47.72 -18.80 32.30
N LYS A 592 46.53 -18.39 31.83
CA LYS A 592 45.34 -19.23 31.68
C LYS A 592 45.05 -20.09 32.93
N PRO A 593 44.98 -19.49 34.13
CA PRO A 593 44.73 -20.22 35.37
C PRO A 593 43.35 -20.88 35.33
N THR A 594 43.18 -21.94 36.11
CA THR A 594 41.85 -22.46 36.41
C THR A 594 41.05 -21.45 37.21
N VAL A 595 39.72 -21.54 37.18
CA VAL A 595 38.82 -20.69 37.98
C VAL A 595 39.24 -20.67 39.46
N LEU A 596 39.53 -21.83 40.03
CA LEU A 596 39.95 -21.97 41.42
C LEU A 596 41.33 -21.36 41.70
N ALA A 597 42.31 -21.57 40.82
CA ALA A 597 43.65 -20.98 40.96
C ALA A 597 43.58 -19.45 40.95
N TYR A 598 42.79 -18.89 40.02
CA TYR A 598 42.57 -17.45 39.93
C TYR A 598 41.89 -16.89 41.18
N ALA A 599 40.84 -17.56 41.66
CA ALA A 599 40.12 -17.16 42.86
C ALA A 599 41.03 -17.11 44.10
N ARG A 600 41.93 -18.10 44.25
CA ARG A 600 42.90 -18.16 45.35
C ARG A 600 43.95 -17.05 45.27
N GLU A 601 44.53 -16.82 44.08
CA GLU A 601 45.55 -15.80 43.88
C GLU A 601 45.03 -14.38 44.18
N ARG A 602 43.75 -14.13 43.89
CA ARG A 602 43.10 -12.83 44.11
C ARG A 602 42.37 -12.69 45.45
N GLY A 603 42.36 -13.73 46.29
CA GLY A 603 41.70 -13.69 47.61
C GLY A 603 40.17 -13.69 47.53
N LEU A 604 39.57 -14.24 46.47
CA LEU A 604 38.12 -14.31 46.25
C LEU A 604 37.52 -15.53 46.96
N ALA A 605 37.36 -15.46 48.29
CA ALA A 605 36.97 -16.61 49.12
C ALA A 605 35.63 -17.26 48.69
N ASP A 606 34.59 -16.45 48.47
CA ASP A 606 33.26 -16.94 48.08
C ASP A 606 33.29 -17.61 46.71
N PHE A 607 34.08 -17.06 45.79
CA PHE A 607 34.23 -17.59 44.45
C PHE A 607 35.04 -18.91 44.43
N ALA A 608 36.08 -19.00 45.25
CA ALA A 608 36.84 -20.24 45.44
C ALA A 608 35.95 -21.33 46.07
N ALA A 609 35.15 -20.98 47.09
CA ALA A 609 34.20 -21.90 47.71
C ALA A 609 33.15 -22.40 46.71
N LEU A 610 32.63 -21.51 45.86
CA LEU A 610 31.71 -21.86 44.79
C LEU A 610 32.34 -22.83 43.78
N ALA A 611 33.56 -22.55 43.30
CA ALA A 611 34.25 -23.43 42.35
C ALA A 611 34.48 -24.84 42.95
N VAL A 612 34.94 -24.93 44.19
CA VAL A 612 35.13 -26.22 44.89
C VAL A 612 33.81 -26.98 45.05
N ARG A 613 32.72 -26.28 45.40
CA ARG A 613 31.39 -26.87 45.58
C ARG A 613 30.88 -27.57 44.31
N TYR A 614 31.23 -27.07 43.13
CA TYR A 614 30.86 -27.65 41.84
C TYR A 614 32.00 -28.48 41.20
N GLY A 615 32.94 -28.97 42.01
CA GLY A 615 33.90 -30.00 41.59
C GLY A 615 35.22 -29.48 40.98
N ALA A 616 35.61 -28.24 41.28
CA ALA A 616 36.95 -27.78 40.93
C ALA A 616 38.02 -28.59 41.70
N ALA A 617 38.91 -29.26 40.98
CA ALA A 617 40.04 -29.99 41.55
C ALA A 617 41.17 -29.02 41.91
N GLY A 618 41.66 -29.12 43.14
CA GLY A 618 42.65 -28.21 43.76
C GLY A 618 44.08 -28.43 43.31
#